data_AF-A0A673INW5-F1
#
_entry.id   AF-A0A673INW5-F1
#
_cell.length_a   1.000
_cell.length_b   1.000
_cell.length_c   1.000
_cell.angle_alpha   90.00
_cell.angle_beta   90.00
_cell.angle_gamma   90.00
#
_symmetry.space_group_name_H-M   'P 1'
#
loop_
_entity.id
_entity.type
_entity.pdbx_description
1 polymer ?
#
loop_
_entity_poly.entity_id
_entity_poly.type
_entity_poly.pdbx_seq_one_letter_code
_entity_poly.pdbx_strand_id
1 'polypeptide(L)'
;MASLLFCGPKLAACGLVLSIWGVIMLAMLGIFFTTHSAVLIEDVPFTEEDFKGEALQNIYKLYNQVGYNCFIAAVLYVGIGFLSFCQVRLNKRKEYLVH
;
A
#
# COMPACT_ATOMS: atom_id res chain seq x y z
N MET A 1 12.33 3.32 -27.52
CA MET A 1 12.01 2.77 -26.18
C MET A 1 11.76 3.95 -25.27
N ALA A 2 10.50 4.33 -25.06
CA ALA A 2 10.13 5.53 -24.31
C ALA A 2 10.73 5.43 -22.89
N SER A 3 11.86 6.10 -22.69
CA SER A 3 12.53 6.16 -21.40
C SER A 3 11.75 7.14 -20.54
N LEU A 4 10.68 6.65 -19.91
CA LEU A 4 9.89 7.41 -18.93
C LEU A 4 10.70 7.49 -17.61
N LEU A 5 11.89 8.07 -17.72
CA LEU A 5 12.75 8.43 -16.60
C LEU A 5 12.18 9.70 -15.98
N PHE A 6 11.18 9.50 -15.11
CA PHE A 6 10.54 10.61 -14.42
C PHE A 6 11.26 10.95 -13.10
N CYS A 7 12.02 10.01 -12.52
CA CYS A 7 12.74 10.17 -11.26
C CYS A 7 14.26 10.04 -11.41
N GLY A 8 15.01 10.96 -10.78
CA GLY A 8 16.47 10.86 -10.64
C GLY A 8 16.89 9.63 -9.81
N PRO A 9 18.15 9.16 -9.93
CA PRO A 9 18.62 7.90 -9.34
C PRO A 9 18.44 7.82 -7.81
N LYS A 10 18.61 8.94 -7.09
CA LYS A 10 18.42 9.01 -5.64
C LYS A 10 16.95 8.94 -5.22
N LEU A 11 16.06 9.58 -5.98
CA LEU A 11 14.63 9.59 -5.70
C LEU A 11 13.99 8.23 -6.00
N ALA A 12 14.41 7.55 -7.06
CA ALA A 12 13.96 6.19 -7.39
C ALA A 12 14.38 5.17 -6.31
N ALA A 13 15.60 5.29 -5.76
CA ALA A 13 16.04 4.45 -4.65
C ALA A 13 15.21 4.69 -3.37
N CYS A 14 14.93 5.96 -3.04
CA CYS A 14 14.05 6.32 -1.93
C CYS A 14 12.63 5.76 -2.10
N GLY A 15 12.04 5.91 -3.30
CA GLY A 15 10.71 5.38 -3.62
C GLY A 15 10.61 3.86 -3.51
N LEU A 16 11.68 3.14 -3.83
CA LEU A 16 11.74 1.68 -3.67
C LEU A 16 11.74 1.26 -2.20
N VAL A 17 12.51 1.93 -1.35
CA VAL A 17 12.55 1.65 0.10
C VAL A 17 11.19 1.94 0.75
N LEU A 18 10.60 3.10 0.44
CA LEU A 18 9.28 3.48 0.95
C LEU A 18 8.18 2.54 0.47
N SER A 19 8.27 2.07 -0.78
CA SER A 19 7.34 1.09 -1.32
C SER A 19 7.41 -0.23 -0.56
N ILE A 20 8.61 -0.80 -0.34
CA ILE A 20 8.77 -2.06 0.41
C ILE A 20 8.20 -1.92 1.83
N TRP A 21 8.54 -0.83 2.51
CA TRP A 21 8.01 -0.53 3.84
C TRP A 21 6.48 -0.44 3.84
N GLY A 22 5.92 0.32 2.89
CA GLY A 22 4.47 0.49 2.74
C GLY A 22 3.75 -0.83 2.50
N VAL A 23 4.26 -1.69 1.62
CA VAL A 23 3.67 -3.02 1.35
C VAL A 23 3.60 -3.86 2.60
N ILE A 24 4.69 -3.96 3.38
CA ILE A 24 4.74 -4.78 4.59
C ILE A 24 3.73 -4.28 5.62
N MET A 25 3.72 -2.97 5.88
CA MET A 25 2.84 -2.36 6.86
C MET A 25 1.35 -2.48 6.47
N LEU A 26 1.00 -2.19 5.21
CA LEU A 26 -0.37 -2.27 4.71
C LEU A 26 -0.87 -3.71 4.62
N ALA A 27 -0.02 -4.67 4.26
CA ALA A 27 -0.41 -6.09 4.22
C ALA A 27 -0.70 -6.63 5.63
N MET A 28 0.13 -6.29 6.62
CA MET A 28 -0.15 -6.67 8.02
C MET A 28 -1.44 -6.06 8.54
N LEU A 29 -1.68 -4.76 8.30
CA LEU A 29 -2.93 -4.10 8.65
C LEU A 29 -4.14 -4.75 7.96
N GLY A 30 -4.05 -5.01 6.66
CA GLY A 30 -5.11 -5.67 5.91
C GLY A 30 -5.49 -7.03 6.51
N ILE A 31 -4.51 -7.84 6.89
CA ILE A 31 -4.74 -9.11 7.58
C ILE A 31 -5.45 -8.88 8.92
N PHE A 32 -4.96 -7.96 9.76
CA PHE A 32 -5.57 -7.68 11.06
C PHE A 32 -7.02 -7.19 10.96
N PHE A 33 -7.34 -6.36 9.96
CA PHE A 33 -8.71 -5.93 9.68
C PHE A 33 -9.61 -7.09 9.21
N THR A 34 -9.11 -8.00 8.35
CA THR A 34 -9.88 -9.20 7.93
C THR A 34 -10.07 -10.23 9.03
N THR A 35 -9.19 -10.27 10.03
CA THR A 35 -9.37 -11.12 11.23
C THR A 35 -10.22 -10.47 12.31
N HIS A 36 -10.78 -9.27 12.08
CA HIS A 36 -11.62 -8.53 13.03
C HIS A 36 -10.94 -8.32 14.39
N SER A 37 -9.67 -7.92 14.39
CA SER A 37 -8.91 -7.69 15.64
C SER A 37 -9.50 -6.53 16.45
N ALA A 38 -9.80 -6.78 17.73
CA ALA A 38 -10.37 -5.78 18.65
C ALA A 38 -9.45 -4.58 18.91
N VAL A 39 -8.15 -4.70 18.65
CA VAL A 39 -7.17 -3.62 18.78
C VAL A 39 -7.41 -2.51 17.75
N LEU A 40 -7.98 -2.83 16.59
CA LEU A 40 -8.17 -1.90 15.47
C LEU A 40 -9.55 -1.25 15.46
N ILE A 41 -10.31 -1.37 16.57
CA ILE A 41 -11.67 -0.84 16.65
C ILE A 41 -11.68 0.68 16.54
N GLU A 42 -10.71 1.37 17.14
CA GLU A 42 -10.64 2.84 17.10
C GLU A 42 -10.34 3.41 15.71
N ASP A 43 -9.72 2.60 14.83
CA ASP A 43 -9.37 3.01 13.46
C ASP A 43 -10.55 2.84 12.47
N VAL A 44 -11.60 2.12 12.85
CA VAL A 44 -12.77 1.91 12.00
C VAL A 44 -13.76 3.06 12.21
N PRO A 45 -14.19 3.75 11.14
CA PRO A 45 -15.11 4.87 11.25
C PRO A 45 -16.54 4.38 11.51
N PHE A 46 -16.86 4.08 12.76
CA PHE A 46 -18.22 3.72 13.16
C PHE A 46 -19.13 4.93 13.22
N THR A 47 -20.36 4.76 12.77
CA THR A 47 -21.43 5.75 12.93
C THR A 47 -22.50 5.21 13.90
N GLU A 48 -23.21 6.10 14.59
CA GLU A 48 -24.37 5.78 15.44
C GLU A 48 -25.42 4.89 14.73
N GLU A 49 -25.46 4.95 13.40
CA GLU A 49 -26.35 4.21 12.51
C GLU A 49 -25.92 2.74 12.35
N ASP A 50 -24.62 2.45 12.46
CA ASP A 50 -24.07 1.09 12.39
C ASP A 50 -24.42 0.27 13.64
N PHE A 51 -24.79 0.94 14.74
CA PHE A 51 -25.24 0.31 15.98
C PHE A 51 -26.76 0.06 16.02
N LYS A 52 -27.51 0.50 15.02
CA LYS A 52 -28.97 0.28 14.93
C LYS A 52 -29.27 -0.94 14.06
N GLY A 53 -30.09 -1.86 14.56
CA GLY A 53 -30.50 -3.07 13.83
C GLY A 53 -29.47 -4.20 13.92
N GLU A 54 -29.06 -4.78 12.78
CA GLU A 54 -28.06 -5.86 12.70
C GLU A 54 -26.63 -5.35 12.92
N ALA A 55 -26.37 -4.76 14.10
CA ALA A 55 -25.12 -4.07 14.41
C ALA A 55 -23.87 -4.92 14.16
N LEU A 56 -23.91 -6.21 14.50
CA LEU A 56 -22.79 -7.11 14.31
C LEU A 56 -22.44 -7.29 12.82
N GLN A 57 -23.43 -7.44 11.95
CA GLN A 57 -23.18 -7.64 10.52
C GLN A 57 -22.58 -6.39 9.87
N ASN A 58 -23.06 -5.20 10.25
CA ASN A 58 -22.54 -3.94 9.72
C ASN A 58 -21.10 -3.69 10.19
N ILE A 59 -20.79 -3.96 11.46
CA ILE A 59 -19.42 -3.84 11.99
C ILE A 59 -18.45 -4.74 11.21
N TYR A 60 -18.81 -5.99 10.98
CA TYR A 60 -17.96 -6.92 10.22
C TYR A 60 -17.78 -6.47 8.77
N LYS A 61 -18.80 -5.90 8.14
CA LYS A 61 -18.68 -5.32 6.78
C LYS A 61 -17.73 -4.14 6.75
N LEU A 62 -17.80 -3.24 7.73
CA LEU A 62 -16.89 -2.09 7.84
C LEU A 62 -15.43 -2.52 8.01
N TYR A 63 -15.17 -3.48 8.91
CA TYR A 63 -13.83 -4.07 9.08
C TYR A 63 -13.29 -4.65 7.77
N ASN A 64 -14.10 -5.45 7.07
CA ASN A 64 -13.70 -6.02 5.79
C ASN A 64 -13.45 -4.94 4.73
N GLN A 65 -14.28 -3.89 4.68
CA GLN A 65 -14.11 -2.78 3.74
C GLN A 65 -12.79 -2.05 3.96
N VAL A 66 -12.44 -1.72 5.21
CA VAL A 66 -11.16 -1.09 5.53
C VAL A 66 -9.99 -2.02 5.20
N GLY A 67 -10.10 -3.30 5.54
CA GLY A 67 -9.09 -4.31 5.20
C GLY A 67 -8.85 -4.44 3.68
N TYR A 68 -9.91 -4.49 2.88
CA TYR A 68 -9.81 -4.51 1.42
C TYR A 68 -9.13 -3.25 0.87
N ASN A 69 -9.44 -2.08 1.41
CA ASN A 69 -8.76 -0.85 1.02
C ASN A 69 -7.25 -0.90 1.32
N CYS A 70 -6.85 -1.45 2.47
CA CYS A 70 -5.44 -1.66 2.80
C CYS A 70 -4.75 -2.62 1.82
N PHE A 71 -5.41 -3.72 1.44
CA PHE A 71 -4.87 -4.66 0.44
C PHE A 71 -4.73 -4.01 -0.94
N ILE A 72 -5.72 -3.24 -1.39
CA ILE A 72 -5.64 -2.51 -2.66
C ILE A 72 -4.47 -1.52 -2.62
N ALA A 73 -4.33 -0.77 -1.52
CA ALA A 73 -3.20 0.13 -1.34
C ALA A 73 -1.84 -0.62 -1.36
N ALA A 74 -1.74 -1.78 -0.70
CA ALA A 74 -0.54 -2.62 -0.75
C ALA A 74 -0.18 -3.02 -2.19
N VAL A 75 -1.17 -3.43 -2.99
CA VAL A 75 -0.96 -3.76 -4.42
C VAL A 75 -0.48 -2.55 -5.22
N LEU A 76 -1.03 -1.35 -4.98
CA LEU A 76 -0.55 -0.12 -5.61
C LEU A 76 0.91 0.18 -5.25
N TYR A 77 1.29 0.00 -3.97
CA TYR A 77 2.68 0.16 -3.54
C TYR A 77 3.60 -0.87 -4.20
N VAL A 78 3.18 -2.11 -4.42
CA VAL A 78 3.95 -3.10 -5.20
C VAL A 78 4.18 -2.60 -6.63
N GLY A 79 3.14 -2.07 -7.29
CA GLY A 79 3.26 -1.49 -8.63
C GLY A 79 4.27 -0.32 -8.69
N ILE A 80 4.20 0.61 -7.73
CA ILE A 80 5.14 1.74 -7.62
C ILE A 80 6.57 1.25 -7.35
N GLY A 81 6.73 0.22 -6.50
CA GLY A 81 8.02 -0.39 -6.20
C GLY A 81 8.64 -1.04 -7.43
N PHE A 82 7.84 -1.75 -8.22
CA PHE A 82 8.27 -2.34 -9.48
C PHE A 82 8.72 -1.28 -10.50
N LEU A 83 7.94 -0.20 -10.66
CA LEU A 83 8.32 0.92 -11.52
C LEU A 83 9.60 1.60 -11.04
N SER A 84 9.76 1.79 -9.73
CA SER A 84 10.97 2.35 -9.12
C SER A 84 12.19 1.45 -9.36
N PHE A 85 12.01 0.12 -9.25
CA PHE A 85 13.06 -0.86 -9.54
C PHE A 85 13.50 -0.82 -11.02
N CYS A 86 12.54 -0.78 -11.95
CA CYS A 86 12.84 -0.59 -13.37
C CYS A 86 13.61 0.71 -13.61
N GLN A 87 13.21 1.81 -12.94
CA GLN A 87 13.89 3.11 -13.06
C GLN A 87 15.31 3.08 -12.49
N VAL A 88 15.55 2.44 -11.34
CA VAL A 88 16.90 2.27 -10.77
C VAL A 88 17.79 1.47 -11.73
N ARG A 89 17.27 0.37 -12.32
CA ARG A 89 18.02 -0.45 -13.28
C ARG A 89 18.37 0.32 -14.56
N LEU A 90 17.45 1.12 -15.09
CA LEU A 90 17.67 1.96 -16.27
C LEU A 90 18.65 3.11 -15.98
N ASN A 91 18.52 3.76 -14.82
CA ASN A 91 19.46 4.79 -14.37
C ASN A 91 20.87 4.23 -14.24
N LYS A 92 21.02 3.04 -13.64
CA LYS A 92 22.32 2.36 -13.56
C LYS A 92 22.90 2.11 -14.95
N ARG A 93 22.12 1.58 -15.91
CA ARG A 93 22.59 1.35 -17.29
C ARG A 93 23.07 2.62 -18.00
N LYS A 94 22.41 3.77 -17.79
CA LYS A 94 22.85 5.05 -18.38
C LYS A 94 24.16 5.55 -17.77
N GLU A 95 24.37 5.32 -16.47
CA GLU A 95 25.60 5.70 -15.77
C GLU A 95 26.85 5.01 -16.38
N TYR A 96 26.72 3.74 -16.81
CA TYR A 96 27.81 3.00 -17.48
C TYR A 96 28.07 3.41 -18.95
N LEU A 97 27.15 4.13 -19.61
CA LEU A 97 27.27 4.52 -21.02
C LEU A 97 27.88 5.92 -21.21
N VAL A 98 28.07 6.67 -20.12
CA VAL A 98 28.63 8.04 -20.12
C VAL A 98 30.12 8.03 -19.73
N HIS A 99 30.66 6.88 -19.31
CA HIS A 99 32.08 6.60 -19.17
C HIS A 99 32.58 5.74 -20.34
#